data_AF-A0A150J4Q6-F1
#
_entry.id   AF-A0A150J4Q6-F1
#
_cell.length_a   1.000
_cell.length_b   1.000
_cell.length_c   1.000
_cell.angle_alpha   90.00
_cell.angle_beta   90.00
_cell.angle_gamma   90.00
#
_symmetry.space_group_name_H-M   'P 1'
#
loop_
_entity.id
_entity.type
_entity.pdbx_description
1 polymer ?
#
loop_
_entity_poly.entity_id
_entity_poly.type
_entity_poly.pdbx_seq_one_letter_code
_entity_poly.pdbx_strand_id
1 'polypeptide(L)'
;MTVKDIMDRVSMLYNDAGYDRVPQETYLKFLDDTLSQLVLSRPDSHVMTDIVLLDSDTRQELPKNAQTLICIYRNMGNDGITKGAPVWQVNRKDLDYFSDWHTDTGPAPTAITEYAYDPKSPRIFWVSPSPQPGTNIYVEMDYSIPFDKYSDLDWNDAIQEVIPVDDVFINPICNYMLFLLYSTDAASKNDKITADQYRRAFYADLGLEQKAMLVSMPFPGNTPIFMSPKEPTANG
;
A
#
# COMPACT_ATOMS: atom_id res chain seq x y z
N MET A 1 17.84 -1.82 1.54
CA MET A 1 18.65 -0.78 2.22
C MET A 1 18.62 -0.90 3.74
N THR A 2 19.68 -0.47 4.44
CA THR A 2 19.70 -0.28 5.90
C THR A 2 19.43 1.18 6.29
N VAL A 3 19.07 1.42 7.55
CA VAL A 3 18.97 2.79 8.11
C VAL A 3 20.30 3.53 7.97
N LYS A 4 21.43 2.85 8.24
CA LYS A 4 22.77 3.44 8.07
C LYS A 4 23.00 4.01 6.67
N ASP A 5 22.58 3.30 5.62
CA ASP A 5 22.77 3.74 4.23
C ASP A 5 22.08 5.08 3.96
N ILE A 6 20.88 5.27 4.53
CA ILE A 6 20.13 6.53 4.44
C ILE A 6 20.80 7.62 5.26
N MET A 7 21.18 7.32 6.50
CA MET A 7 21.78 8.29 7.43
C MET A 7 23.12 8.82 6.93
N ASP A 8 24.00 7.96 6.42
CA ASP A 8 25.28 8.35 5.84
C ASP A 8 25.08 9.27 4.62
N ARG A 9 24.10 8.95 3.77
CA ARG A 9 23.82 9.74 2.57
C ARG A 9 23.24 11.11 2.90
N VAL A 10 22.26 11.16 3.80
CA VAL A 10 21.59 12.40 4.19
C VAL A 10 22.54 13.33 4.95
N SER A 11 23.29 12.80 5.93
CA SER A 11 24.26 13.59 6.70
C SER A 11 25.37 14.15 5.82
N MET A 12 25.85 13.39 4.84
CA MET A 12 26.80 13.87 3.83
C MET A 12 26.21 15.01 2.97
N LEU A 13 24.99 14.85 2.45
CA LEU A 13 24.33 15.86 1.60
C LEU A 13 23.96 17.14 2.37
N TYR A 14 23.68 17.01 3.66
CA TYR A 14 23.39 18.13 4.56
C TYR A 14 24.67 18.79 5.14
N ASN A 15 25.84 18.17 4.95
CA ASN A 15 27.13 18.58 5.52
C ASN A 15 27.17 18.53 7.06
N ASP A 16 26.69 17.42 7.63
CA ASP A 16 26.60 17.16 9.08
C ASP A 16 26.97 15.71 9.42
N ALA A 17 28.07 15.21 8.84
CA ALA A 17 28.52 13.82 9.03
C ALA A 17 28.86 13.48 10.50
N GLY A 18 29.15 14.48 11.32
CA GLY A 18 29.41 14.33 12.76
C GLY A 18 28.15 14.38 13.64
N TYR A 19 26.98 14.72 13.08
CA TYR A 19 25.75 15.02 13.84
C TYR A 19 25.95 16.16 14.86
N ASP A 20 26.81 17.12 14.53
CA ASP A 20 27.16 18.24 15.40
C ASP A 20 26.09 19.35 15.33
N ARG A 21 25.41 19.47 14.17
CA ARG A 21 24.37 20.49 13.96
C ARG A 21 23.02 20.01 14.43
N VAL A 22 22.67 18.78 14.08
CA VAL A 22 21.38 18.16 14.41
C VAL A 22 21.64 16.85 15.14
N PRO A 23 21.05 16.64 16.34
CA PRO A 23 21.24 15.40 17.08
C PRO A 23 20.77 14.16 16.31
N GLN A 24 21.46 13.05 16.52
CA GLN A 24 21.14 11.74 15.95
C GLN A 24 19.67 11.32 16.15
N GLU A 25 19.11 11.53 17.33
CA GLU A 25 17.69 11.26 17.62
C GLU A 25 16.73 12.02 16.70
N THR A 26 17.09 13.23 16.29
CA THR A 26 16.27 14.03 15.38
C THR A 26 16.30 13.47 13.96
N TYR A 27 17.43 12.92 13.51
CA TYR A 27 17.50 12.22 12.22
C TYR A 27 16.60 10.99 12.20
N LEU A 28 16.55 10.20 13.28
CA LEU A 28 15.66 9.04 13.37
C LEU A 28 14.18 9.46 13.34
N LYS A 29 13.82 10.54 14.05
CA LYS A 29 12.45 11.10 14.00
C LYS A 29 12.08 11.56 12.59
N PHE A 30 13.01 12.22 11.88
CA PHE A 30 12.79 12.64 10.51
C PHE A 30 12.71 11.46 9.54
N LEU A 31 13.41 10.35 9.81
CA LEU A 31 13.22 9.11 9.06
C LEU A 31 11.80 8.56 9.28
N ASP A 32 11.33 8.47 10.52
CA ASP A 32 9.98 7.98 10.83
C ASP A 32 8.88 8.85 10.17
N ASP A 33 9.05 10.17 10.22
CA ASP A 33 8.15 11.13 9.55
C ASP A 33 8.19 10.95 8.02
N THR A 34 9.39 10.73 7.46
CA THR A 34 9.58 10.48 6.03
C THR A 34 8.91 9.19 5.58
N LEU A 35 9.10 8.09 6.32
CA LEU A 35 8.50 6.80 6.02
C LEU A 35 6.98 6.86 6.15
N SER A 36 6.47 7.58 7.15
CA SER A 36 5.03 7.85 7.28
C SER A 36 4.48 8.63 6.09
N GLN A 37 5.19 9.65 5.62
CA GLN A 37 4.81 10.40 4.41
C GLN A 37 4.90 9.55 3.13
N LEU A 38 5.87 8.63 3.07
CA LEU A 38 6.01 7.70 1.97
C LEU A 38 4.79 6.79 1.87
N VAL A 39 4.39 6.13 2.96
CA VAL A 39 3.18 5.27 2.97
C VAL A 39 1.92 6.08 2.65
N LEU A 40 1.81 7.31 3.16
CA LEU A 40 0.69 8.20 2.85
C LEU A 40 0.60 8.51 1.34
N SER A 41 1.74 8.72 0.68
CA SER A 41 1.80 9.07 -0.74
C SER A 41 1.75 7.84 -1.66
N ARG A 42 2.25 6.71 -1.17
CA ARG A 42 2.39 5.41 -1.83
C ARG A 42 2.06 4.30 -0.85
N PRO A 43 0.76 3.98 -0.66
CA PRO A 43 0.34 2.92 0.25
C PRO A 43 0.92 1.54 -0.11
N ASP A 44 1.26 1.35 -1.39
CA ASP A 44 1.92 0.16 -1.93
C ASP A 44 3.41 0.04 -1.60
N SER A 45 4.01 1.04 -0.95
CA SER A 45 5.43 0.99 -0.54
C SER A 45 5.71 0.06 0.64
N HIS A 46 4.70 -0.24 1.47
CA HIS A 46 4.83 -1.14 2.61
C HIS A 46 3.54 -1.91 2.82
N VAL A 47 3.51 -3.13 2.27
CA VAL A 47 2.32 -3.96 2.13
C VAL A 47 2.46 -5.22 2.96
N MET A 48 1.38 -5.59 3.64
CA MET A 48 1.23 -6.88 4.29
C MET A 48 0.15 -7.68 3.57
N THR A 49 0.51 -8.89 3.13
CA THR A 49 -0.45 -9.91 2.71
C THR A 49 -0.86 -10.71 3.92
N ASP A 50 -2.16 -10.75 4.21
CA ASP A 50 -2.69 -11.51 5.36
C ASP A 50 -4.00 -12.23 5.01
N ILE A 51 -4.31 -13.25 5.80
CA ILE A 51 -5.55 -14.02 5.72
C ILE A 51 -6.47 -13.53 6.85
N VAL A 52 -7.53 -12.83 6.48
CA VAL A 52 -8.42 -12.14 7.41
C VAL A 52 -9.76 -12.86 7.47
N LEU A 53 -10.25 -13.12 8.69
CA LEU A 53 -11.61 -13.57 8.94
C LEU A 53 -12.57 -12.39 8.80
N LEU A 54 -13.60 -12.53 7.97
CA LEU A 54 -14.64 -11.51 7.81
C LEU A 54 -15.61 -11.51 8.99
N ASP A 55 -16.03 -10.32 9.40
CA ASP A 55 -17.13 -10.13 10.34
C ASP A 55 -18.46 -10.58 9.73
N SER A 56 -19.45 -10.89 10.56
CA SER A 56 -20.80 -11.26 10.12
C SER A 56 -21.64 -10.04 9.70
N ASP A 57 -21.11 -9.23 8.78
CA ASP A 57 -21.76 -8.05 8.19
C ASP A 57 -21.27 -7.86 6.74
N THR A 58 -22.07 -7.22 5.90
CA THR A 58 -21.60 -6.66 4.64
C THR A 58 -20.50 -5.61 4.79
N ARG A 59 -20.50 -4.82 5.88
CA ARG A 59 -19.51 -3.77 6.14
C ARG A 59 -18.37 -4.33 6.96
N GLN A 60 -17.17 -4.27 6.40
CA GLN A 60 -15.96 -4.80 6.99
C GLN A 60 -14.98 -3.68 7.34
N GLU A 61 -14.14 -3.91 8.34
CA GLU A 61 -13.03 -3.04 8.70
C GLU A 61 -11.71 -3.78 8.56
N LEU A 62 -10.68 -3.09 8.04
CA LEU A 62 -9.34 -3.65 7.98
C LEU A 62 -8.78 -3.92 9.38
N PRO A 63 -7.81 -4.84 9.51
CA PRO A 63 -7.09 -5.06 10.76
C PRO A 63 -6.59 -3.76 11.40
N LYS A 64 -6.45 -3.74 12.72
CA LYS A 64 -6.16 -2.51 13.49
C LYS A 64 -4.89 -1.76 13.01
N ASN A 65 -3.88 -2.49 12.56
CA ASN A 65 -2.61 -1.91 12.10
C ASN A 65 -2.61 -1.53 10.62
N ALA A 66 -3.68 -1.84 9.87
CA ALA A 66 -3.78 -1.52 8.46
C ALA A 66 -4.23 -0.06 8.24
N GLN A 67 -3.68 0.59 7.22
CA GLN A 67 -4.01 1.97 6.86
C GLN A 67 -4.92 2.08 5.63
N THR A 68 -4.67 1.29 4.59
CA THR A 68 -5.39 1.38 3.30
C THR A 68 -5.48 0.01 2.66
N LEU A 69 -6.67 -0.38 2.18
CA LEU A 69 -6.84 -1.62 1.42
C LEU A 69 -6.19 -1.46 0.04
N ILE A 70 -5.43 -2.46 -0.38
CA ILE A 70 -4.82 -2.52 -1.71
C ILE A 70 -5.61 -3.47 -2.60
N CYS A 71 -5.79 -4.72 -2.19
CA CYS A 71 -6.53 -5.72 -2.97
C CYS A 71 -7.06 -6.84 -2.09
N ILE A 72 -8.20 -7.42 -2.46
CA ILE A 72 -8.66 -8.72 -1.93
C ILE A 72 -8.59 -9.71 -3.08
N TYR A 73 -7.77 -10.75 -2.94
CA TYR A 73 -7.48 -11.64 -4.05
C TYR A 73 -8.47 -12.78 -4.17
N ARG A 74 -8.74 -13.47 -3.06
CA ARG A 74 -9.45 -14.74 -3.05
C ARG A 74 -10.03 -15.06 -1.69
N ASN A 75 -11.03 -15.92 -1.71
CA ASN A 75 -11.48 -16.63 -0.53
C ASN A 75 -10.44 -17.66 -0.10
N MET A 76 -10.45 -17.95 1.19
CA MET A 76 -9.70 -19.02 1.83
C MET A 76 -10.68 -19.95 2.52
N GLY A 77 -10.33 -21.23 2.64
CA GLY A 77 -11.16 -22.23 3.30
C GLY A 77 -11.36 -21.91 4.78
N ASN A 78 -12.27 -22.64 5.44
CA ASN A 78 -12.53 -22.52 6.89
C ASN A 78 -11.27 -22.71 7.77
N ASP A 79 -10.21 -23.30 7.21
CA ASP A 79 -8.92 -23.52 7.85
C ASP A 79 -7.95 -22.31 7.72
N GLY A 80 -8.30 -21.31 6.90
CA GLY A 80 -7.44 -20.19 6.55
C GLY A 80 -6.24 -20.56 5.66
N ILE A 81 -6.19 -21.80 5.13
CA ILE A 81 -5.02 -22.31 4.38
C ILE A 81 -5.41 -22.70 2.97
N THR A 82 -6.59 -23.30 2.81
CA THR A 82 -7.04 -23.83 1.52
C THR A 82 -7.46 -22.70 0.58
N LYS A 83 -6.78 -22.57 -0.56
CA LYS A 83 -7.05 -21.51 -1.55
C LYS A 83 -8.41 -21.73 -2.22
N GLY A 84 -9.27 -20.70 -2.19
CA GLY A 84 -10.60 -20.71 -2.76
C GLY A 84 -10.74 -19.88 -4.04
N ALA A 85 -11.99 -19.57 -4.38
CA ALA A 85 -12.34 -18.78 -5.56
C ALA A 85 -11.86 -17.31 -5.43
N PRO A 86 -11.48 -16.66 -6.54
CA PRO A 86 -11.14 -15.25 -6.55
C PRO A 86 -12.32 -14.37 -6.11
N VAL A 87 -12.02 -13.18 -5.61
CA VAL A 87 -13.03 -12.17 -5.26
C VAL A 87 -12.91 -11.00 -6.23
N TRP A 88 -14.02 -10.57 -6.82
CA TRP A 88 -14.02 -9.47 -7.79
C TRP A 88 -14.22 -8.12 -7.11
N GLN A 89 -13.39 -7.15 -7.49
CA GLN A 89 -13.63 -5.76 -7.12
C GLN A 89 -14.75 -5.18 -7.99
N VAL A 90 -15.77 -4.63 -7.36
CA VAL A 90 -16.90 -3.95 -8.01
C VAL A 90 -17.07 -2.53 -7.48
N ASN A 91 -17.78 -1.67 -8.22
CA ASN A 91 -18.15 -0.37 -7.68
C ASN A 91 -19.28 -0.53 -6.68
N ARG A 92 -19.17 0.15 -5.53
CA ARG A 92 -20.22 0.17 -4.51
C ARG A 92 -21.59 0.56 -5.08
N LYS A 93 -21.61 1.51 -6.02
CA LYS A 93 -22.84 1.98 -6.68
C LYS A 93 -23.54 0.90 -7.50
N ASP A 94 -22.78 -0.05 -8.06
CA ASP A 94 -23.37 -1.13 -8.87
C ASP A 94 -24.11 -2.12 -7.97
N LEU A 95 -23.51 -2.45 -6.81
CA LEU A 95 -24.17 -3.25 -5.77
C LEU A 95 -25.47 -2.58 -5.29
N ASP A 96 -25.41 -1.27 -4.99
CA ASP A 96 -26.56 -0.51 -4.50
C ASP A 96 -27.70 -0.36 -5.53
N TYR A 97 -27.40 -0.44 -6.83
CA TYR A 97 -28.38 -0.26 -7.88
C TYR A 97 -29.14 -1.55 -8.20
N PHE A 98 -28.44 -2.69 -8.25
CA PHE A 98 -29.01 -3.95 -8.74
C PHE A 98 -29.44 -4.93 -7.65
N SER A 99 -29.10 -4.68 -6.38
CA SER A 99 -29.29 -5.69 -5.33
C SER A 99 -29.64 -5.09 -3.96
N ASP A 100 -30.40 -5.86 -3.19
CA ASP A 100 -30.63 -5.69 -1.76
C ASP A 100 -29.55 -6.41 -0.93
N TRP A 101 -28.32 -6.48 -1.44
CA TRP A 101 -27.19 -7.28 -0.93
C TRP A 101 -26.83 -7.02 0.55
N HIS A 102 -27.25 -5.89 1.13
CA HIS A 102 -27.17 -5.62 2.57
C HIS A 102 -28.16 -6.43 3.42
N THR A 103 -29.34 -6.72 2.88
CA THR A 103 -30.46 -7.35 3.58
C THR A 103 -30.84 -8.71 3.00
N ASP A 104 -30.12 -9.18 1.97
CA ASP A 104 -30.34 -10.50 1.41
C ASP A 104 -30.16 -11.57 2.50
N THR A 105 -31.23 -12.33 2.73
CA THR A 105 -31.31 -13.40 3.74
C THR A 105 -31.22 -14.79 3.11
N GLY A 106 -30.63 -14.87 1.92
CA GLY A 106 -30.31 -16.13 1.27
C GLY A 106 -29.50 -17.10 2.15
N PRO A 107 -29.25 -18.31 1.64
CA PRO A 107 -28.49 -19.33 2.37
C PRO A 107 -27.15 -18.77 2.85
N ALA A 108 -26.75 -19.14 4.07
CA ALA A 108 -25.50 -18.71 4.67
C ALA A 108 -24.32 -18.99 3.70
N PRO A 109 -23.62 -17.95 3.22
CA PRO A 109 -22.58 -18.14 2.22
C PRO A 109 -21.36 -18.83 2.84
N THR A 110 -20.64 -19.59 2.01
CA THR A 110 -19.35 -20.20 2.38
C THR A 110 -18.15 -19.44 1.81
N ALA A 111 -18.43 -18.45 0.95
CA ALA A 111 -17.45 -17.60 0.28
C ALA A 111 -18.14 -16.31 -0.19
N ILE A 112 -17.36 -15.24 -0.35
CA ILE A 112 -17.81 -14.01 -1.00
C ILE A 112 -17.46 -14.04 -2.48
N THR A 113 -18.25 -13.40 -3.33
CA THR A 113 -17.97 -13.26 -4.76
C THR A 113 -17.36 -11.92 -5.07
N GLU A 114 -17.83 -10.86 -4.42
CA GLU A 114 -17.50 -9.49 -4.78
C GLU A 114 -17.12 -8.67 -3.54
N TYR A 115 -16.28 -7.68 -3.74
CA TYR A 115 -16.01 -6.64 -2.76
C TYR A 115 -16.05 -5.25 -3.39
N ALA A 116 -16.47 -4.27 -2.61
CA ALA A 116 -16.44 -2.87 -2.98
C ALA A 116 -15.56 -2.09 -2.00
N TYR A 117 -14.87 -1.09 -2.51
CA TYR A 117 -13.95 -0.26 -1.73
C TYR A 117 -14.06 1.19 -2.18
N ASP A 118 -14.15 2.12 -1.22
CA ASP A 118 -14.13 3.57 -1.47
C ASP A 118 -12.83 4.16 -0.87
N PRO A 119 -11.93 4.71 -1.70
CA PRO A 119 -10.70 5.35 -1.22
C PRO A 119 -10.91 6.48 -0.19
N LYS A 120 -12.11 7.08 -0.12
CA LYS A 120 -12.45 8.09 0.90
C LYS A 120 -12.56 7.51 2.31
N SER A 121 -12.83 6.21 2.42
CA SER A 121 -12.92 5.46 3.68
C SER A 121 -11.90 4.32 3.66
N PRO A 122 -10.60 4.62 3.77
CA PRO A 122 -9.54 3.70 3.36
C PRO A 122 -9.44 2.41 4.21
N ARG A 123 -10.04 2.41 5.41
CA ARG A 123 -10.09 1.25 6.31
C ARG A 123 -11.38 0.43 6.20
N ILE A 124 -12.34 0.87 5.39
CA ILE A 124 -13.65 0.22 5.27
C ILE A 124 -13.81 -0.34 3.87
N PHE A 125 -14.29 -1.57 3.80
CA PHE A 125 -14.68 -2.21 2.56
C PHE A 125 -16.00 -2.96 2.76
N TRP A 126 -16.59 -3.37 1.66
CA TRP A 126 -17.87 -4.07 1.67
C TRP A 126 -17.76 -5.35 0.88
N VAL A 127 -18.50 -6.38 1.29
CA VAL A 127 -18.44 -7.71 0.69
C VAL A 127 -19.83 -8.25 0.35
N SER A 128 -19.93 -9.01 -0.73
CA SER A 128 -21.16 -9.65 -1.18
C SER A 128 -20.89 -11.10 -1.60
N PRO A 129 -21.74 -12.08 -1.25
CA PRO A 129 -22.90 -11.97 -0.36
C PRO A 129 -22.52 -11.66 1.09
N SER A 130 -23.48 -11.20 1.90
CA SER A 130 -23.25 -10.85 3.31
C SER A 130 -22.87 -12.08 4.17
N PRO A 131 -21.67 -12.11 4.79
CA PRO A 131 -21.30 -13.14 5.75
C PRO A 131 -22.30 -13.21 6.91
N GLN A 132 -22.72 -14.41 7.28
CA GLN A 132 -23.75 -14.64 8.30
C GLN A 132 -23.14 -15.14 9.61
N PRO A 133 -23.79 -14.90 10.77
CA PRO A 133 -23.34 -15.46 12.03
C PRO A 133 -23.16 -16.98 11.97
N GLY A 134 -22.01 -17.48 12.42
CA GLY A 134 -21.66 -18.90 12.39
C GLY A 134 -21.02 -19.38 11.08
N THR A 135 -20.79 -18.49 10.11
CA THR A 135 -19.93 -18.77 8.94
C THR A 135 -18.53 -18.23 9.16
N ASN A 136 -17.51 -19.01 8.80
CA ASN A 136 -16.12 -18.58 8.85
C ASN A 136 -15.62 -18.33 7.44
N ILE A 137 -15.72 -17.09 6.96
CA ILE A 137 -15.22 -16.74 5.63
C ILE A 137 -13.90 -16.01 5.80
N TYR A 138 -12.82 -16.65 5.34
CA TYR A 138 -11.50 -16.05 5.32
C TYR A 138 -11.21 -15.51 3.91
N VAL A 139 -10.48 -14.40 3.83
CA VAL A 139 -10.01 -13.84 2.56
C VAL A 139 -8.53 -13.50 2.64
N GLU A 140 -7.80 -13.72 1.56
CA GLU A 140 -6.43 -13.26 1.41
C GLU A 140 -6.46 -11.86 0.80
N MET A 141 -5.85 -10.90 1.51
CA MET A 141 -5.85 -9.51 1.10
C MET A 141 -4.48 -8.85 1.34
N ASP A 142 -4.23 -7.83 0.53
CA ASP A 142 -3.13 -6.90 0.70
C ASP A 142 -3.65 -5.57 1.24
N TYR A 143 -2.98 -5.06 2.26
CA TYR A 143 -3.21 -3.73 2.80
C TYR A 143 -1.89 -3.08 3.21
N SER A 144 -1.88 -1.74 3.22
CA SER A 144 -0.72 -0.99 3.68
C SER A 144 -0.62 -0.99 5.20
N ILE A 145 0.61 -1.04 5.71
CA ILE A 145 0.93 -0.98 7.14
C ILE A 145 1.95 0.13 7.41
N PRO A 146 1.91 0.77 8.60
CA PRO A 146 2.96 1.70 8.99
C PRO A 146 4.30 0.98 9.12
N PHE A 147 5.41 1.72 8.98
CA PHE A 147 6.73 1.23 9.36
C PHE A 147 6.88 1.21 10.88
N ASP A 148 7.77 0.35 11.37
CA ASP A 148 8.27 0.42 12.74
C ASP A 148 9.00 1.76 12.96
N LYS A 149 8.96 2.24 14.20
CA LYS A 149 9.58 3.51 14.58
C LYS A 149 11.04 3.29 14.95
N TYR A 150 11.94 3.79 14.13
CA TYR A 150 13.37 3.71 14.40
C TYR A 150 13.78 4.70 15.50
N SER A 151 13.03 5.77 15.71
CA SER A 151 13.29 6.73 16.79
C SER A 151 12.98 6.19 18.19
N ASP A 152 12.32 5.04 18.31
CA ASP A 152 12.09 4.36 19.60
C ASP A 152 13.29 3.47 20.01
N LEU A 153 14.29 3.30 19.14
CA LEU A 153 15.50 2.52 19.36
C LEU A 153 16.70 3.40 19.72
N ASP A 154 17.70 2.80 20.38
CA ASP A 154 19.02 3.43 20.54
C ASP A 154 19.72 3.54 19.18
N TRP A 155 20.50 4.61 18.96
CA TRP A 155 21.13 4.90 17.66
C TRP A 155 21.91 3.72 17.06
N ASN A 156 22.73 3.04 17.86
CA ASN A 156 23.58 1.95 17.39
C ASN A 156 22.79 0.71 16.93
N ASP A 157 21.59 0.52 17.48
CA ASP A 157 20.68 -0.55 17.08
C ASP A 157 19.88 -0.09 15.84
N ALA A 158 19.32 1.12 15.89
CA ALA A 158 18.53 1.70 14.81
C ALA A 158 19.27 1.71 13.46
N ILE A 159 20.56 2.08 13.43
CA ILE A 159 21.32 2.13 12.17
C ILE A 159 21.55 0.76 11.52
N GLN A 160 21.47 -0.33 12.30
CA GLN A 160 21.66 -1.70 11.80
C GLN A 160 20.36 -2.27 11.21
N GLU A 161 19.22 -1.66 11.53
CA GLU A 161 17.93 -2.13 11.05
C GLU A 161 17.78 -1.97 9.53
N VAL A 162 17.03 -2.91 8.95
CA VAL A 162 16.68 -2.91 7.54
C VAL A 162 15.36 -2.18 7.37
N ILE A 163 15.31 -1.25 6.42
CA ILE A 163 14.04 -0.62 6.05
C ILE A 163 13.34 -1.57 5.04
N PRO A 164 12.16 -2.13 5.35
CA PRO A 164 11.49 -3.13 4.53
C PRO A 164 10.78 -2.49 3.32
N VAL A 165 11.55 -1.82 2.47
CA VAL A 165 11.08 -1.13 1.27
C VAL A 165 12.09 -1.30 0.14
N ASP A 166 11.63 -1.24 -1.11
CA ASP A 166 12.48 -1.38 -2.28
C ASP A 166 13.47 -0.20 -2.39
N ASP A 167 14.69 -0.49 -2.86
CA ASP A 167 15.76 0.47 -3.10
C ASP A 167 15.37 1.58 -4.09
N VAL A 168 14.31 1.41 -4.91
CA VAL A 168 13.77 2.51 -5.73
C VAL A 168 13.36 3.74 -4.90
N PHE A 169 13.01 3.55 -3.62
CA PHE A 169 12.55 4.61 -2.74
C PHE A 169 13.68 5.34 -1.98
N ILE A 170 14.94 4.93 -2.13
CA ILE A 170 16.08 5.58 -1.45
C ILE A 170 16.12 7.09 -1.74
N ASN A 171 16.02 7.48 -3.01
CA ASN A 171 16.09 8.89 -3.41
C ASN A 171 14.93 9.72 -2.83
N PRO A 172 13.65 9.29 -2.98
CA PRO A 172 12.53 9.91 -2.27
C PRO A 172 12.79 10.07 -0.77
N ILE A 173 13.20 9.01 -0.07
CA ILE A 173 13.44 9.04 1.38
C ILE A 173 14.49 10.10 1.73
N CYS A 174 15.65 10.08 1.06
CA CYS A 174 16.69 11.08 1.29
C CYS A 174 16.21 12.50 1.02
N ASN A 175 15.46 12.72 -0.07
CA ASN A 175 14.94 14.04 -0.43
C ASN A 175 13.98 14.59 0.63
N TYR A 176 13.06 13.77 1.15
CA TYR A 176 12.14 14.26 2.18
C TYR A 176 12.85 14.52 3.51
N MET A 177 13.81 13.68 3.91
CA MET A 177 14.62 13.95 5.11
C MET A 177 15.43 15.25 4.99
N LEU A 178 16.05 15.50 3.83
CA LEU A 178 16.76 16.76 3.56
C LEU A 178 15.80 17.95 3.62
N PHE A 179 14.58 17.81 3.09
CA PHE A 179 13.55 18.83 3.24
C PHE A 179 13.28 19.16 4.72
N LEU A 180 13.12 18.15 5.58
CA LEU A 180 12.88 18.35 7.01
C LEU A 180 14.07 19.06 7.67
N LEU A 181 15.30 18.59 7.44
CA LEU A 181 16.53 19.19 7.98
C LEU A 181 16.67 20.66 7.58
N TYR A 182 16.58 20.97 6.28
CA TYR A 182 16.69 22.34 5.79
C TYR A 182 15.51 23.22 6.24
N SER A 183 14.32 22.65 6.46
CA SER A 183 13.16 23.43 6.94
C SER A 183 13.28 23.78 8.42
N THR A 184 13.81 22.87 9.24
CA THR A 184 14.02 23.08 10.67
C THR A 184 15.18 24.02 10.95
N ASP A 185 16.29 23.92 10.21
CA ASP A 185 17.48 24.76 10.37
C ASP A 185 17.49 26.01 9.43
N ALA A 186 16.34 26.38 8.86
CA ALA A 186 16.25 27.46 7.87
C ALA A 186 16.57 28.85 8.47
N ALA A 187 17.85 29.22 8.52
CA ALA A 187 18.31 30.55 8.95
C ALA A 187 18.28 31.59 7.82
N SER A 188 18.37 31.17 6.55
CA SER A 188 18.40 32.06 5.40
C SER A 188 17.25 31.82 4.41
N LYS A 189 17.03 32.79 3.51
CA LYS A 189 16.08 32.65 2.40
C LYS A 189 16.47 31.51 1.44
N ASN A 190 17.78 31.29 1.26
CA ASN A 190 18.28 30.25 0.37
C ASN A 190 17.98 28.86 0.93
N ASP A 191 18.14 28.64 2.24
CA ASP A 191 17.82 27.36 2.88
C ASP A 191 16.35 26.99 2.70
N LYS A 192 15.44 27.97 2.83
CA LYS A 192 14.00 27.77 2.57
C LYS A 192 13.71 27.39 1.11
N ILE A 193 14.43 27.97 0.15
CA ILE A 193 14.30 27.61 -1.26
C ILE A 193 14.81 26.18 -1.48
N THR A 194 15.93 25.82 -0.89
CA THR A 194 16.54 24.49 -0.98
C THR A 194 15.63 23.42 -0.36
N ALA A 195 15.07 23.66 0.84
CA ALA A 195 14.07 22.79 1.45
C ALA A 195 12.88 22.52 0.50
N ASP A 196 12.30 23.57 -0.09
CA ASP A 196 11.19 23.41 -1.03
C ASP A 196 11.58 22.67 -2.32
N GLN A 197 12.83 22.80 -2.79
CA GLN A 197 13.34 22.01 -3.91
C GLN A 197 13.37 20.52 -3.58
N TYR A 198 13.89 20.14 -2.42
CA TYR A 198 13.92 18.74 -1.97
C TYR A 198 12.51 18.16 -1.78
N ARG A 199 11.58 18.95 -1.20
CA ARG A 199 10.18 18.55 -1.09
C ARG A 199 9.53 18.31 -2.46
N ARG A 200 9.81 19.17 -3.44
CA ARG A 200 9.32 18.98 -4.82
C ARG A 200 9.95 17.77 -5.49
N ALA A 201 11.24 17.53 -5.27
CA ALA A 201 11.95 16.36 -5.80
C ALA A 201 11.34 15.05 -5.26
N PHE A 202 11.02 14.98 -3.96
CA PHE A 202 10.30 13.84 -3.37
C PHE A 202 9.03 13.49 -4.15
N TYR A 203 8.10 14.44 -4.31
CA TYR A 203 6.84 14.18 -5.02
C TYR A 203 7.05 13.93 -6.53
N ALA A 204 8.06 14.55 -7.13
CA ALA A 204 8.40 14.32 -8.53
C ALA A 204 8.92 12.89 -8.76
N ASP A 205 9.82 12.42 -7.91
CA ASP A 205 10.40 11.07 -7.99
C ASP A 205 9.31 10.01 -7.83
N LEU A 206 8.43 10.15 -6.83
CA LEU A 206 7.30 9.23 -6.63
C LEU A 206 6.37 9.20 -7.85
N GLY A 207 6.12 10.35 -8.48
CA GLY A 207 5.27 10.46 -9.66
C GLY A 207 5.92 9.91 -10.94
N LEU A 208 7.25 10.00 -11.07
CA LEU A 208 8.00 9.43 -12.20
C LEU A 208 8.06 7.90 -12.10
N GLU A 209 8.34 7.39 -10.90
CA GLU A 209 8.37 5.96 -10.58
C GLU A 209 7.00 5.31 -10.91
N GLN A 210 5.91 5.88 -10.41
CA GLN A 210 4.56 5.35 -10.68
C GLN A 210 4.21 5.32 -12.18
N LYS A 211 4.62 6.35 -12.93
CA LYS A 211 4.43 6.38 -14.40
C LYS A 211 5.26 5.32 -15.09
N ALA A 212 6.51 5.12 -14.66
CA ALA A 212 7.37 4.07 -15.20
C ALA A 212 6.76 2.68 -14.96
N MET A 213 6.23 2.41 -13.77
CA MET A 213 5.50 1.18 -13.46
C MET A 213 4.33 0.97 -14.42
N LEU A 214 3.44 1.97 -14.57
CA LEU A 214 2.28 1.89 -15.45
C LEU A 214 2.63 1.61 -16.92
N VAL A 215 3.72 2.20 -17.43
CA VAL A 215 4.20 1.97 -18.80
C VAL A 215 4.82 0.59 -18.96
N SER A 216 5.47 0.07 -17.91
CA SER A 216 6.11 -1.25 -17.91
C SER A 216 5.15 -2.42 -17.65
N MET A 217 3.86 -2.15 -17.35
CA MET A 217 2.89 -3.20 -17.07
C MET A 217 2.84 -4.18 -18.26
N PRO A 218 3.03 -5.49 -18.02
CA PRO A 218 2.96 -6.47 -19.08
C PRO A 218 1.53 -6.50 -19.62
N PHE A 219 1.34 -6.01 -20.85
CA PHE A 219 0.08 -6.18 -21.53
C PHE A 219 -0.16 -7.69 -21.71
N PRO A 220 -1.34 -8.22 -21.34
CA PRO A 220 -1.74 -9.55 -21.78
C PRO A 220 -1.89 -9.49 -23.29
N GLY A 221 -0.81 -9.82 -24.00
CA GLY A 221 -0.76 -9.80 -25.46
C GLY A 221 -1.74 -10.82 -26.03
N ASN A 222 -2.72 -10.32 -26.78
CA ASN A 222 -3.47 -11.04 -27.81
C ASN A 222 -3.90 -12.46 -27.41
N THR A 223 -4.93 -12.59 -26.58
CA THR A 223 -5.75 -13.81 -26.61
C THR A 223 -6.21 -14.00 -28.05
N PRO A 224 -5.92 -15.14 -28.72
CA PRO A 224 -6.47 -15.38 -30.04
C PRO A 224 -7.99 -15.30 -29.90
N ILE A 225 -8.60 -14.34 -30.61
CA ILE A 225 -10.03 -14.27 -30.83
C ILE A 225 -10.45 -15.68 -31.20
N PHE A 226 -11.37 -16.27 -30.42
CA PHE A 226 -11.96 -17.57 -30.73
C PHE A 226 -12.28 -17.58 -32.23
N MET A 227 -11.52 -18.36 -33.00
CA MET A 227 -11.93 -18.68 -34.36
C MET A 227 -13.29 -19.36 -34.20
N SER A 228 -14.35 -18.67 -34.60
CA SER A 228 -15.69 -19.24 -34.67
C SER A 228 -15.59 -20.62 -35.32
N PRO A 229 -16.32 -21.63 -34.84
CA PRO A 229 -16.30 -22.94 -35.46
C PRO A 229 -16.60 -22.78 -36.95
N LYS A 230 -15.74 -23.31 -37.80
CA LYS A 230 -15.96 -23.36 -39.25
C LYS A 230 -17.34 -24.02 -39.46
N GLU A 231 -18.28 -23.29 -40.07
CA GLU A 231 -19.55 -23.89 -40.46
C GLU A 231 -19.28 -25.12 -41.34
N PRO A 232 -19.99 -26.24 -41.11
CA PRO A 232 -19.86 -27.40 -41.98
C PRO A 232 -20.36 -27.00 -43.37
N THR A 233 -19.47 -27.01 -44.36
CA THR A 233 -19.84 -26.85 -45.75
C THR A 233 -20.74 -28.02 -46.14
N ALA A 234 -22.04 -27.77 -46.21
CA ALA A 234 -22.95 -28.62 -46.93
C ALA A 234 -22.64 -28.51 -48.43
N ASN A 235 -22.36 -29.65 -49.06
CA ASN A 235 -22.77 -30.08 -50.41
C ASN A 235 -21.64 -30.77 -51.19
N GLY A 236 -21.95 -31.97 -51.67
CA GLY A 236 -21.17 -32.77 -52.61
C GLY A 236 -21.35 -34.25 -52.36
#